data_AF-A0A966I771-F1
#
_entry.id   AF-A0A966I771-F1
#
_cell.length_a   1.000
_cell.length_b   1.000
_cell.length_c   1.000
_cell.angle_alpha   90.00
_cell.angle_beta   90.00
_cell.angle_gamma   90.00
#
_symmetry.space_group_name_H-M   'P 1'
#
loop_
_entity.id
_entity.type
_entity.pdbx_description
1 polymer ?
#
loop_
_entity_poly.entity_id
_entity_poly.type
_entity_poly.pdbx_seq_one_letter_code
_entity_poly.pdbx_strand_id
1 'polypeptide(L)'
;MVISQVGERLSRVWHPRLGLQAGPYSRAYGVDPRKYICLMSVLMSALEIRAAGPGHLNQNTTHLHDLYFFPLFRRVCGPLRQQLQLAEATTARRHEHTYGSARAVSVVEPTHVIGWESGRRDRFALDQYAPFAYYSTDGFLAVRTRQDTDWVDIEEIGRHVYRITMQRRSDPDVVHETAALTVVASSSPVIND
;
A
#
# COMPACT_ATOMS: atom_id res chain seq x y z
N MET A 1 -25.45 -2.90 -1.17
CA MET A 1 -25.15 -1.52 -0.72
C MET A 1 -23.64 -1.31 -0.70
N VAL A 2 -23.14 -0.19 -1.21
CA VAL A 2 -21.70 0.09 -1.41
C VAL A 2 -20.86 -0.12 -0.13
N ILE A 3 -21.36 0.30 1.03
CA ILE A 3 -20.65 0.16 2.32
C ILE A 3 -20.32 -1.30 2.66
N SER A 4 -21.21 -2.24 2.36
CA SER A 4 -20.98 -3.67 2.63
C SER A 4 -19.86 -4.24 1.75
N GLN A 5 -19.84 -3.87 0.46
CA GLN A 5 -18.77 -4.28 -0.47
C GLN A 5 -17.41 -3.68 -0.08
N VAL A 6 -17.40 -2.44 0.40
CA VAL A 6 -16.19 -1.79 0.93
C VAL A 6 -15.71 -2.54 2.18
N GLY A 7 -16.62 -2.84 3.13
CA GLY A 7 -16.30 -3.58 4.34
C GLY A 7 -15.74 -4.98 4.05
N GLU A 8 -16.37 -5.72 3.15
CA GLU A 8 -15.90 -7.04 2.74
C GLU A 8 -14.50 -6.98 2.11
N ARG A 9 -14.28 -6.04 1.19
CA ARG A 9 -12.97 -5.88 0.54
C ARG A 9 -11.90 -5.53 1.55
N LEU A 10 -12.14 -4.55 2.42
CA LEU A 10 -11.19 -4.18 3.48
C LEU A 10 -10.89 -5.36 4.39
N SER A 11 -11.90 -6.15 4.76
CA SER A 11 -11.73 -7.34 5.58
C SER A 11 -10.77 -8.36 4.94
N ARG A 12 -10.79 -8.50 3.60
CA ARG A 12 -9.90 -9.42 2.87
C ARG A 12 -8.45 -8.95 2.80
N VAL A 13 -8.20 -7.65 2.72
CA VAL A 13 -6.86 -7.10 2.48
C VAL A 13 -6.20 -6.50 3.72
N TRP A 14 -6.93 -6.28 4.81
CA TRP A 14 -6.37 -5.71 6.04
C TRP A 14 -5.65 -6.78 6.87
N HIS A 15 -4.46 -6.44 7.36
CA HIS A 15 -3.74 -7.23 8.35
C HIS A 15 -3.87 -6.58 9.73
N PRO A 16 -4.69 -7.13 10.65
CA PRO A 16 -4.98 -6.51 11.95
C PRO A 16 -3.74 -6.28 12.82
N ARG A 17 -2.81 -7.25 12.94
CA ARG A 17 -1.56 -7.06 13.72
C ARG A 17 -0.63 -5.98 13.17
N LEU A 18 -0.35 -6.03 11.87
CA LEU A 18 0.50 -5.03 11.22
C LEU A 18 -0.21 -3.69 11.06
N GLY A 19 -1.54 -3.64 11.21
CA GLY A 19 -2.33 -2.42 11.10
C GLY A 19 -2.36 -1.83 9.70
N LEU A 20 -2.21 -2.63 8.66
CA LEU A 20 -2.04 -2.11 7.31
C LEU A 20 -2.77 -2.93 6.25
N GLN A 21 -3.09 -2.26 5.15
CA GLN A 21 -3.70 -2.89 3.99
C GLN A 21 -2.61 -3.55 3.15
N ALA A 22 -2.78 -4.84 2.85
CA ALA A 22 -2.07 -5.50 1.78
C ALA A 22 -2.44 -4.86 0.45
N GLY A 23 -1.43 -4.43 -0.27
CA GLY A 23 -1.58 -3.96 -1.62
C GLY A 23 -0.29 -3.42 -2.16
N PRO A 24 -0.21 -3.21 -3.46
CA PRO A 24 0.76 -2.33 -4.07
C PRO A 24 0.20 -0.90 -4.11
N TYR A 25 -0.33 -0.40 -2.99
CA TYR A 25 -1.03 0.90 -2.95
C TYR A 25 -0.36 1.91 -2.03
N SER A 26 0.90 1.69 -1.65
CA SER A 26 1.62 2.78 -0.99
C SER A 26 1.92 3.83 -2.05
N ARG A 27 1.39 5.05 -1.86
CA ARG A 27 1.94 6.16 -2.62
C ARG A 27 3.40 6.31 -2.20
N ALA A 28 4.32 6.39 -3.14
CA ALA A 28 5.77 6.30 -2.92
C ALA A 28 6.40 7.41 -2.06
N TYR A 29 5.58 8.28 -1.45
CA TYR A 29 5.99 9.30 -0.49
C TYR A 29 6.39 8.73 0.88
N GLY A 30 6.10 7.45 1.14
CA GLY A 30 6.57 6.77 2.33
C GLY A 30 6.42 5.26 2.21
N VAL A 31 7.55 4.56 2.17
CA VAL A 31 7.56 3.09 2.33
C VAL A 31 7.50 2.71 3.81
N ASP A 32 7.96 3.58 4.71
CA ASP A 32 7.81 3.40 6.15
C ASP A 32 6.44 3.95 6.60
N PRO A 33 5.47 3.10 6.97
CA PRO A 33 4.14 3.57 7.39
C PRO A 33 4.19 4.42 8.67
N ARG A 34 5.28 4.36 9.45
CA ARG A 34 5.44 5.17 10.67
C ARG A 34 5.74 6.64 10.39
N LYS A 35 6.09 7.00 9.15
CA LYS A 35 6.42 8.38 8.74
C LYS A 35 5.38 9.00 7.83
N TYR A 36 4.34 8.25 7.49
CA TYR A 36 3.41 8.58 6.43
C TYR A 36 1.97 8.40 6.90
N ILE A 37 1.19 9.48 6.81
CA ILE A 37 -0.25 9.43 7.05
C ILE A 37 -0.93 9.19 5.72
N CYS A 38 -1.79 8.17 5.64
CA CYS A 38 -2.64 7.95 4.47
C CYS A 38 -4.11 7.95 4.84
N LEU A 39 -4.98 8.33 3.90
CA LEU A 39 -6.43 8.25 4.05
C LEU A 39 -6.93 6.91 4.62
N MET A 40 -6.30 5.79 4.25
CA MET A 40 -6.66 4.48 4.81
C MET A 40 -6.35 4.37 6.30
N SER A 41 -5.16 4.80 6.74
CA SER A 41 -4.81 4.85 8.17
C SER A 41 -5.72 5.79 8.96
N VAL A 42 -6.11 6.93 8.37
CA VAL A 42 -7.05 7.89 8.97
C VAL A 42 -8.45 7.30 9.08
N LEU A 43 -8.94 6.62 8.03
CA LEU A 43 -10.22 5.92 8.04
C LEU A 43 -10.25 4.84 9.13
N MET A 44 -9.25 3.97 9.18
CA MET A 44 -9.21 2.88 10.15
C MET A 44 -9.11 3.41 11.58
N SER A 45 -8.32 4.47 11.81
CA SER A 45 -8.27 5.16 13.10
C SER A 45 -9.63 5.78 13.48
N ALA A 46 -10.36 6.36 12.53
CA ALA A 46 -11.69 6.93 12.77
C ALA A 46 -12.75 5.86 13.09
N LEU A 47 -12.53 4.62 12.66
CA LEU A 47 -13.33 3.44 13.01
C LEU A 47 -12.88 2.77 14.33
N GLU A 48 -11.87 3.33 15.00
CA GLU A 48 -11.21 2.79 16.19
C GLU A 48 -10.57 1.41 15.95
N ILE A 49 -10.03 1.22 14.74
CA ILE A 49 -9.23 0.06 14.36
C ILE A 49 -7.77 0.48 14.32
N ARG A 50 -6.90 -0.33 14.92
CA ARG A 50 -5.44 -0.12 14.91
C ARG A 50 -4.94 0.00 13.47
N ALA A 51 -4.23 1.09 13.18
CA ALA A 51 -3.59 1.34 11.89
C ALA A 51 -2.10 1.65 12.07
N ALA A 52 -1.29 1.21 11.13
CA ALA A 52 0.09 1.62 10.95
C ALA A 52 0.10 3.08 10.49
N GLY A 53 0.89 3.90 11.19
CA GLY A 53 0.93 5.34 11.05
C GLY A 53 1.97 5.94 12.00
N PRO A 54 2.24 7.24 11.99
CA PRO A 54 3.06 7.86 13.02
C PRO A 54 2.35 7.82 14.39
N GLY A 55 3.01 7.27 15.41
CA GLY A 55 2.52 7.35 16.80
C GLY A 55 2.53 8.78 17.36
N HIS A 56 3.46 9.61 16.88
CA HIS A 56 3.54 11.04 17.17
C HIS A 56 3.88 11.82 15.91
N LEU A 57 3.27 13.00 15.77
CA LEU A 57 3.55 13.93 14.67
C LEU A 57 4.83 14.70 14.96
N ASN A 58 5.73 14.75 13.98
CA ASN A 58 6.94 15.56 14.05
C ASN A 58 7.32 16.09 12.65
N GLN A 59 8.44 16.81 12.54
CA GLN A 59 8.92 17.40 11.29
C GLN A 59 9.20 16.39 10.16
N ASN A 60 9.35 15.11 10.49
CA ASN A 60 9.56 14.04 9.52
C ASN A 60 8.25 13.32 9.13
N THR A 61 7.12 13.72 9.72
CA THR A 61 5.81 13.19 9.35
C THR A 61 5.32 13.83 8.07
N THR A 62 4.99 13.00 7.09
CA THR A 62 4.52 13.43 5.77
C THR A 62 3.02 13.23 5.61
N HIS A 63 2.41 13.90 4.63
CA HIS A 63 0.98 13.79 4.31
C HIS A 63 0.00 14.15 5.44
N LEU A 64 0.40 15.09 6.30
CA LEU A 64 -0.43 15.63 7.38
C LEU A 64 -1.82 16.13 6.92
N HIS A 65 -1.95 16.56 5.67
CA HIS A 65 -3.23 17.04 5.12
C HIS A 65 -4.33 15.97 5.10
N ASP A 66 -3.99 14.68 5.07
CA ASP A 66 -4.99 13.59 5.12
C ASP A 66 -5.73 13.58 6.47
N LEU A 67 -5.17 14.15 7.54
CA LEU A 67 -5.83 14.27 8.84
C LEU A 67 -7.08 15.15 8.81
N TYR A 68 -7.21 16.07 7.85
CA TYR A 68 -8.43 16.87 7.69
C TYR A 68 -9.67 16.02 7.39
N PHE A 69 -9.50 14.79 6.89
CA PHE A 69 -10.60 13.85 6.67
C PHE A 69 -11.06 13.12 7.94
N PHE A 70 -10.31 13.20 9.04
CA PHE A 70 -10.63 12.46 10.26
C PHE A 70 -12.01 12.80 10.84
N PRO A 71 -12.41 14.09 11.01
CA PRO A 71 -13.75 14.43 11.51
C PRO A 71 -14.86 13.96 10.57
N LEU A 72 -14.61 14.02 9.26
CA LEU A 72 -15.56 13.54 8.25
C LEU A 72 -15.77 12.01 8.39
N PHE A 73 -14.69 11.23 8.42
CA PHE A 73 -14.79 9.77 8.57
C PHE A 73 -15.46 9.36 9.88
N ARG A 74 -15.16 10.03 10.99
CA ARG A 74 -15.87 9.78 12.26
C ARG A 74 -17.37 9.98 12.15
N ARG A 75 -17.82 10.95 11.35
CA ARG A 75 -19.25 11.26 11.17
C ARG A 75 -19.94 10.30 10.20
N VAL A 76 -19.29 9.91 9.11
CA VAL A 76 -19.96 9.23 7.98
C VAL A 76 -19.67 7.73 7.87
N CYS A 77 -18.61 7.24 8.51
CA CYS A 77 -18.16 5.86 8.35
C CYS A 77 -18.56 4.92 9.49
N GLY A 78 -19.30 5.38 10.51
CA GLY A 78 -19.78 4.52 11.60
C GLY A 78 -20.41 3.18 11.15
N PRO A 79 -21.29 3.17 10.14
CA PRO A 79 -21.88 1.94 9.60
C PRO A 79 -20.86 0.98 8.97
N LEU A 80 -19.73 1.48 8.46
CA LEU A 80 -18.68 0.65 7.87
C LEU A 80 -18.08 -0.30 8.92
N ARG A 81 -17.94 0.15 10.18
CA ARG A 81 -17.40 -0.69 11.26
C ARG A 81 -18.18 -1.99 11.42
N GLN A 82 -19.50 -1.95 11.32
CA GLN A 82 -20.37 -3.12 11.45
C GLN A 82 -20.21 -4.11 10.28
N GLN A 83 -19.65 -3.66 9.16
CA GLN A 83 -19.41 -4.47 7.96
C GLN A 83 -17.95 -4.94 7.85
N LEU A 84 -17.09 -4.56 8.81
CA LEU A 84 -15.70 -4.99 8.85
C LEU A 84 -15.56 -6.24 9.73
N GLN A 85 -15.07 -7.31 9.13
CA GLN A 85 -14.71 -8.55 9.81
C GLN A 85 -13.20 -8.75 9.73
N LEU A 86 -12.48 -8.13 10.67
CA LEU A 86 -11.02 -8.16 10.72
C LEU A 86 -10.56 -9.42 11.44
N ALA A 87 -10.50 -10.53 10.71
CA ALA A 87 -9.92 -11.77 11.21
C ALA A 87 -8.39 -11.74 11.07
N GLU A 88 -7.69 -12.27 12.09
CA GLU A 88 -6.28 -12.61 11.97
C GLU A 88 -6.07 -13.59 10.82
N ALA A 89 -5.00 -13.40 10.05
CA ALA A 89 -4.62 -14.34 9.02
C ALA A 89 -3.93 -15.54 9.70
N THR A 90 -4.64 -16.66 9.85
CA THR A 90 -4.03 -17.94 10.28
C THR A 90 -3.47 -18.71 9.08
N THR A 91 -3.99 -18.43 7.89
CA THR A 91 -3.51 -18.90 6.59
C THR A 91 -3.45 -17.74 5.60
N ALA A 92 -2.74 -17.94 4.48
CA ALA A 92 -2.61 -16.92 3.44
C ALA A 92 -3.97 -16.59 2.82
N ARG A 93 -4.33 -15.30 2.83
CA ARG A 93 -5.52 -14.76 2.17
C ARG A 93 -5.07 -13.98 0.95
N ARG A 94 -5.43 -14.49 -0.23
CA ARG A 94 -5.13 -13.83 -1.50
C ARG A 94 -6.37 -13.08 -2.00
N HIS A 95 -6.15 -11.85 -2.45
CA HIS A 95 -7.16 -11.01 -3.07
C HIS A 95 -6.59 -10.38 -4.33
N GLU A 96 -7.42 -10.31 -5.37
CA GLU A 96 -7.04 -9.74 -6.66
C GLU A 96 -8.09 -8.76 -7.14
N HIS A 97 -7.65 -7.69 -7.78
CA HIS A 97 -8.52 -6.70 -8.36
C HIS A 97 -7.98 -6.18 -9.69
N THR A 98 -8.86 -6.05 -10.67
CA THR A 98 -8.51 -5.58 -12.01
C THR A 98 -8.98 -4.14 -12.20
N TYR A 99 -8.09 -3.29 -12.68
CA TYR A 99 -8.30 -1.89 -13.05
C TYR A 99 -7.98 -1.71 -14.54
N GLY A 100 -8.98 -1.92 -15.41
CA GLY A 100 -8.73 -1.91 -16.86
C GLY A 100 -7.73 -3.00 -17.25
N SER A 101 -6.57 -2.59 -17.77
CA SER A 101 -5.45 -3.48 -18.14
C SER A 101 -4.52 -3.85 -16.98
N ALA A 102 -4.63 -3.20 -15.83
CA ALA A 102 -3.79 -3.48 -14.66
C ALA A 102 -4.48 -4.45 -13.70
N ARG A 103 -3.72 -5.31 -13.03
CA ARG A 103 -4.17 -6.24 -12.00
C ARG A 103 -3.33 -6.01 -10.75
N ALA A 104 -4.01 -5.76 -9.64
CA ALA A 104 -3.39 -5.63 -8.34
C ALA A 104 -3.67 -6.87 -7.50
N VAL A 105 -2.61 -7.44 -6.95
CA VAL A 105 -2.68 -8.61 -6.07
C VAL A 105 -2.29 -8.20 -4.66
N SER A 106 -2.96 -8.79 -3.68
CA SER A 106 -2.72 -8.59 -2.27
C SER A 106 -2.74 -9.95 -1.58
N VAL A 107 -1.69 -10.25 -0.81
CA VAL A 107 -1.57 -11.47 -0.03
C VAL A 107 -1.39 -11.06 1.43
N VAL A 108 -2.30 -11.49 2.29
CA VAL A 108 -2.18 -11.35 3.74
C VAL A 108 -1.81 -12.71 4.33
N GLU A 109 -0.58 -12.84 4.82
CA GLU A 109 -0.08 -14.01 5.53
C GLU A 109 -0.08 -13.77 7.05
N PRO A 110 0.16 -14.78 7.90
CA PRO A 110 0.14 -14.61 9.35
C PRO A 110 1.18 -13.63 9.91
N THR A 111 2.31 -13.47 9.20
CA THR A 111 3.46 -12.67 9.67
C THR A 111 3.79 -11.50 8.77
N HIS A 112 3.18 -11.42 7.59
CA HIS A 112 3.53 -10.43 6.59
C HIS A 112 2.38 -10.17 5.63
N VAL A 113 2.47 -9.06 4.90
CA VAL A 113 1.67 -8.82 3.72
C VAL A 113 2.55 -8.59 2.51
N ILE A 114 2.01 -8.90 1.35
CA ILE A 114 2.62 -8.65 0.05
C ILE A 114 1.57 -8.03 -0.85
N GLY A 115 1.97 -7.06 -1.66
CA GLY A 115 1.15 -6.61 -2.76
C GLY A 115 2.00 -6.19 -3.95
N TRP A 116 1.49 -6.50 -5.14
CA TRP A 116 2.14 -6.15 -6.40
C TRP A 116 1.10 -5.86 -7.49
N GLU A 117 1.47 -5.04 -8.47
CA GLU A 117 0.67 -4.86 -9.67
C GLU A 117 1.37 -5.42 -10.89
N SER A 118 0.53 -6.01 -11.76
CA SER A 118 0.89 -6.35 -13.12
C SER A 118 0.04 -5.57 -14.12
N GLY A 119 0.51 -5.42 -15.35
CA GLY A 119 -0.17 -4.71 -16.42
C GLY A 119 0.05 -3.19 -16.40
N ARG A 120 -0.18 -2.57 -17.55
CA ARG A 120 0.13 -1.14 -17.79
C ARG A 120 -0.98 -0.26 -17.21
N ARG A 121 -0.59 0.74 -16.40
CA ARG A 121 -1.47 1.83 -15.97
C ARG A 121 -1.20 3.07 -16.81
N ASP A 122 -2.17 3.43 -17.64
CA ASP A 122 -2.00 4.54 -18.60
C ASP A 122 -2.04 5.94 -17.94
N ARG A 123 -2.51 6.07 -16.69
CA ARG A 123 -2.78 7.37 -16.05
C ARG A 123 -2.61 7.38 -14.52
N PHE A 124 -1.41 7.14 -14.02
CA PHE A 124 -1.11 7.40 -12.62
C PHE A 124 0.14 8.25 -12.47
N ALA A 125 0.24 9.02 -11.39
CA ALA A 125 1.48 9.67 -10.99
C ALA A 125 2.47 8.58 -10.56
N LEU A 126 3.18 8.01 -11.53
CA LEU A 126 4.09 6.87 -11.33
C LEU A 126 5.15 7.21 -10.28
N ASP A 127 5.64 8.44 -10.21
CA ASP A 127 6.61 8.89 -9.20
C ASP A 127 6.08 8.86 -7.75
N GLN A 128 4.76 8.71 -7.59
CA GLN A 128 4.04 8.60 -6.32
C GLN A 128 3.52 7.19 -6.10
N TYR A 129 4.07 6.16 -6.73
CA TYR A 129 3.49 4.82 -6.76
C TYR A 129 4.51 3.73 -6.39
N ALA A 130 4.12 2.78 -5.53
CA ALA A 130 4.92 1.62 -5.18
C ALA A 130 4.29 0.35 -5.78
N PRO A 131 4.70 -0.07 -7.01
CA PRO A 131 4.14 -1.25 -7.68
C PRO A 131 4.37 -2.57 -6.94
N PHE A 132 5.29 -2.59 -5.97
CA PHE A 132 5.52 -3.71 -5.07
C PHE A 132 5.70 -3.20 -3.66
N ALA A 133 5.08 -3.88 -2.70
CA ALA A 133 5.33 -3.69 -1.29
C ALA A 133 5.24 -5.01 -0.53
N TYR A 134 6.13 -5.17 0.44
CA TYR A 134 6.18 -6.23 1.41
C TYR A 134 6.35 -5.59 2.79
N TYR A 135 5.57 -6.06 3.76
CA TYR A 135 5.68 -5.63 5.15
C TYR A 135 5.61 -6.84 6.07
N SER A 136 6.49 -6.90 7.06
CA SER A 136 6.47 -7.89 8.14
C SER A 136 6.77 -7.22 9.48
N THR A 137 6.77 -8.01 10.54
CA THR A 137 7.24 -7.55 11.87
C THR A 137 8.71 -7.18 11.88
N ASP A 138 9.50 -7.66 10.91
CA ASP A 138 10.97 -7.53 10.93
C ASP A 138 11.44 -6.43 9.98
N GLY A 139 10.56 -5.90 9.14
CA GLY A 139 10.96 -4.96 8.13
C GLY A 139 9.96 -4.76 7.00
N PHE A 140 10.41 -4.01 6.01
CA PHE A 140 9.67 -3.79 4.79
C PHE A 140 10.59 -3.75 3.58
N LEU A 141 10.01 -4.06 2.42
CA LEU A 141 10.64 -3.98 1.11
C LEU A 141 9.64 -3.39 0.13
N ALA A 142 10.04 -2.42 -0.69
CA ALA A 142 9.21 -1.91 -1.76
C ALA A 142 10.02 -1.52 -2.99
N VAL A 143 9.35 -1.52 -4.14
CA VAL A 143 9.87 -0.95 -5.38
C VAL A 143 9.24 0.42 -5.55
N ARG A 144 10.07 1.44 -5.76
CA ARG A 144 9.64 2.81 -6.09
C ARG A 144 10.05 3.15 -7.51
N THR A 145 9.08 3.63 -8.28
CA THR A 145 9.25 4.19 -9.62
C THR A 145 9.84 5.61 -9.55
N ARG A 146 10.70 5.92 -10.52
CA ARG A 146 11.31 7.25 -10.70
C ARG A 146 10.51 8.05 -11.73
N GLN A 147 10.79 9.34 -11.85
CA GLN A 147 10.06 10.23 -12.79
C GLN A 147 10.27 9.87 -14.26
N ASP A 148 11.36 9.18 -14.57
CA ASP A 148 11.72 8.71 -15.90
C ASP A 148 11.34 7.25 -16.16
N THR A 149 10.65 6.58 -15.22
CA THR A 149 10.02 5.29 -15.48
C THR A 149 8.77 5.50 -16.35
N ASP A 150 8.70 4.82 -17.49
CA ASP A 150 7.53 4.81 -18.38
C ASP A 150 6.50 3.78 -17.89
N TRP A 151 6.92 2.55 -17.69
CA TRP A 151 6.09 1.52 -17.05
C TRP A 151 6.93 0.54 -16.25
N VAL A 152 6.26 -0.12 -15.32
CA VAL A 152 6.77 -1.21 -14.49
C VAL A 152 5.68 -2.26 -14.39
N ASP A 153 6.06 -3.52 -14.45
CA ASP A 153 5.18 -4.68 -14.41
C ASP A 153 5.82 -5.76 -13.53
N ILE A 154 5.03 -6.35 -12.65
CA ILE A 154 5.52 -7.28 -11.63
C ILE A 154 4.74 -8.58 -11.69
N GLU A 155 5.45 -9.66 -11.99
CA GLU A 155 4.90 -11.01 -12.10
C GLU A 155 5.44 -11.89 -10.97
N GLU A 156 4.56 -12.60 -10.28
CA GLU A 156 4.96 -13.68 -9.37
C GLU A 156 5.27 -14.93 -10.21
N ILE A 157 6.53 -15.33 -10.28
CA ILE A 157 7.03 -16.44 -11.11
C ILE A 157 7.29 -17.72 -10.32
N GLY A 158 7.21 -17.62 -8.99
CA GLY A 158 7.31 -18.70 -8.02
C GLY A 158 6.81 -18.17 -6.68
N ARG A 159 6.64 -19.03 -5.68
CA ARG A 159 6.13 -18.60 -4.37
C ARG A 159 7.08 -17.55 -3.77
N HIS A 160 6.59 -16.31 -3.64
CA HIS A 160 7.37 -15.15 -3.19
C HIS A 160 8.60 -14.82 -4.05
N VAL A 161 8.60 -15.25 -5.31
CA VAL A 161 9.63 -14.90 -6.30
C VAL A 161 8.99 -14.02 -7.36
N TYR A 162 9.47 -12.78 -7.48
CA TYR A 162 8.88 -11.77 -8.34
C TYR A 162 9.85 -11.36 -9.44
N ARG A 163 9.36 -11.35 -10.68
CA ARG A 163 10.04 -10.78 -11.84
C ARG A 163 9.55 -9.35 -12.02
N ILE A 164 10.49 -8.43 -12.20
CA ILE A 164 10.19 -7.02 -12.48
C ILE A 164 10.62 -6.75 -13.92
N THR A 165 9.69 -6.31 -14.75
CA THR A 165 9.93 -5.77 -16.09
C THR A 165 9.62 -4.29 -16.06
N MET A 166 10.39 -3.49 -16.81
CA MET A 166 10.22 -2.04 -16.81
C MET A 166 10.73 -1.42 -18.12
N GLN A 167 10.29 -0.19 -18.37
CA GLN A 167 10.78 0.66 -19.44
C GLN A 167 11.00 2.08 -18.90
N ARG A 168 12.05 2.74 -19.42
CA ARG A 168 12.27 4.18 -19.22
C ARG A 168 11.59 4.96 -20.31
N ARG A 169 11.21 6.19 -20.00
CA ARG A 169 10.75 7.16 -20.99
C ARG A 169 11.84 7.37 -22.04
N SER A 170 11.44 7.61 -23.28
CA SER A 170 12.35 7.85 -24.41
C SER A 170 12.32 9.30 -24.90
N ASP A 171 11.63 10.19 -24.18
CA ASP A 171 11.48 11.58 -24.58
C ASP A 171 12.85 12.31 -24.51
N PRO A 172 13.19 13.15 -25.50
CA PRO A 172 14.50 13.80 -25.58
C PRO A 172 14.78 14.77 -24.41
N ASP A 173 13.73 15.26 -23.74
CA ASP A 173 13.83 16.21 -22.63
C ASP A 173 13.87 15.53 -21.24
N VAL A 174 13.86 14.18 -21.18
CA VAL A 174 13.91 13.46 -19.91
C VAL A 174 15.35 13.34 -19.42
N VAL A 175 15.61 13.90 -18.24
CA VAL A 175 16.89 13.70 -17.54
C VAL A 175 16.91 12.30 -16.95
N HIS A 176 17.80 11.47 -17.48
CA HIS A 176 17.98 10.10 -17.06
C HIS A 176 18.90 9.99 -15.83
N GLU A 177 18.38 9.50 -14.71
CA GLU A 177 19.22 9.06 -13.58
C GLU A 177 19.97 7.75 -13.92
N THR A 178 20.94 7.35 -13.09
CA THR A 178 21.69 6.10 -13.32
C THR A 178 20.80 4.85 -13.21
N ALA A 179 19.71 4.89 -12.44
CA ALA A 179 18.79 3.77 -12.24
C ALA A 179 17.35 4.16 -12.56
N ALA A 180 16.61 3.26 -13.22
CA ALA A 180 15.20 3.46 -13.58
C ALA A 180 14.22 3.15 -12.44
N LEU A 181 14.66 2.41 -11.41
CA LEU A 181 13.87 2.05 -10.23
C LEU A 181 14.74 2.15 -8.98
N THR A 182 14.09 2.23 -7.81
CA THR A 182 14.77 2.10 -6.52
C THR A 182 14.10 1.04 -5.67
N VAL A 183 14.88 0.08 -5.19
CA VAL A 183 14.45 -0.89 -4.18
C VAL A 183 14.74 -0.29 -2.81
N VAL A 184 13.71 -0.17 -1.99
CA VAL A 184 13.79 0.37 -0.63
C VAL A 184 13.59 -0.79 0.35
N ALA A 185 14.57 -1.04 1.22
CA ALA A 185 14.50 -2.06 2.25
C ALA A 185 14.86 -1.47 3.62
N SER A 186 14.18 -1.92 4.68
CA SER A 186 14.50 -1.56 6.06
C SER A 186 14.20 -2.72 7.00
N SER A 187 15.06 -2.93 8.00
CA SER A 187 14.89 -3.91 9.09
C SER A 187 14.13 -3.33 10.30
N SER A 188 13.35 -2.28 10.10
CA SER A 188 12.57 -1.67 11.18
C SER A 188 11.23 -2.38 11.35
N PRO A 189 10.83 -2.73 12.58
CA PRO A 189 9.51 -3.29 12.82
C PRO A 189 8.41 -2.35 12.33
N VAL A 190 7.45 -2.91 11.59
CA VAL A 190 6.31 -2.18 10.99
C VAL A 190 5.17 -1.97 12.01
N ILE A 191 5.33 -2.48 13.22
CA ILE A 191 4.40 -2.30 14.33
C ILE A 191 4.68 -0.98 15.06
N ASN A 192 3.63 -0.22 15.37
CA ASN A 192 3.69 0.79 16.42
C ASN A 192 3.42 0.13 17.78
N ASP A 193 4.16 0.52 18.80
CA ASP A 193 3.72 0.30 20.18
C ASP A 193 2.42 1.07 20.45
#